data_AF-A0AAD5UUN1-F1
#
_entry.id   AF-A0AAD5UUN1-F1
#
_cell.length_a   1.000
_cell.length_b   1.000
_cell.length_c   1.000
_cell.angle_alpha   90.00
_cell.angle_beta   90.00
_cell.angle_gamma   90.00
#
_symmetry.space_group_name_H-M   'P 1'
#
loop_
_entity.id
_entity.type
_entity.pdbx_description
1 polymer ?
#
loop_
_entity_poly.entity_id
_entity_poly.type
_entity_poly.pdbx_seq_one_letter_code
_entity_poly.pdbx_strand_id
1 'polypeptide(L)'
;MTASDRTPEFRGLLRDVQNTIPEAKRRKLSGKRVGDAQREGQDALSKEYLAEAYAVLNHITTLTRMLSSIRKPYLSVDSRNPPLARYQSRTIDISGGDQSWASIRHLTNEERDQIDLQARVILSRCSDRVKEMEVVEKRRVELAASMSNPLTRFLPARLRQDEATATSDFIAAHHSSMTWYLSRRLTEASQSLKEMQEERMKRQIERTKTLGSGAAREAMFMTTTTTAATTSKTHLSADHTASSSSSSEGTSSGSWLGGASNIASSIAASIGTPSMGDPSSSRSTPKTGSIPPDELLDEVEDEDELELSASQIMQFETENANILQSVQNTLASVQQAESRLLEISALQMELVAHLTQQTAQTEQLYEDAIATAATVEKGNVQLKEARRRARDSRKWILLFLIGASLSLLFLHYY
;
A
#
# COMPACT_ATOMS: atom_id res chain seq x y z
N MET A 1 4.59 1.07 38.66
CA MET A 1 5.70 1.91 39.16
C MET A 1 5.43 3.35 38.74
N THR A 2 5.05 4.22 39.67
CA THR A 2 4.83 5.64 39.40
C THR A 2 6.19 6.34 39.38
N ALA A 3 6.60 6.87 38.24
CA ALA A 3 7.84 7.64 38.14
C ALA A 3 7.68 8.93 38.97
N SER A 4 8.52 9.12 39.98
CA SER A 4 8.54 10.36 40.76
C SER A 4 9.29 11.43 39.97
N ASP A 5 8.63 12.55 39.69
CA ASP A 5 9.22 13.67 38.96
C ASP A 5 10.25 14.40 39.83
N ARG A 6 11.54 14.20 39.53
CA ARG A 6 12.69 14.85 40.17
C ARG A 6 13.16 16.12 39.48
N THR A 7 12.45 16.59 38.47
CA THR A 7 12.75 17.86 37.78
C THR A 7 12.89 19.05 38.73
N PRO A 8 12.08 19.23 39.79
CA PRO A 8 12.24 20.39 40.69
C PRO A 8 13.53 20.32 41.52
N GLU A 9 13.92 19.14 42.00
CA GLU A 9 15.17 18.91 42.73
C GLU A 9 16.38 19.21 41.84
N PHE A 10 16.35 18.73 40.59
CA PHE A 10 17.37 19.02 39.60
C PHE A 10 17.51 20.53 39.33
N ARG A 11 16.39 21.25 39.16
CA ARG A 11 16.42 22.72 38.94
C ARG A 11 16.98 23.48 40.14
N GLY A 12 16.73 23.02 41.37
CA GLY A 12 17.30 23.58 42.59
C GLY A 12 18.83 23.46 42.61
N LEU A 13 19.33 22.24 42.43
CA LEU A 13 20.77 21.96 42.35
C LEU A 13 21.46 22.76 41.23
N LEU A 14 20.78 22.93 40.09
CA LEU A 14 21.31 23.69 38.96
C LEU A 14 21.51 25.17 39.32
N ARG A 15 20.56 25.78 40.05
CA ARG A 15 20.68 27.18 40.52
C ARG A 15 21.81 27.33 41.54
N ASP A 16 21.95 26.37 42.45
CA ASP A 16 23.01 26.39 43.46
C ASP A 16 24.39 26.32 42.79
N VAL A 17 24.57 25.40 41.85
CA VAL A 17 25.79 25.31 41.04
C VAL A 17 26.00 26.59 40.23
N GLN A 18 24.94 27.16 39.64
CA GLN A 18 25.04 28.40 38.88
C GLN A 18 25.59 29.53 39.75
N ASN A 19 25.19 29.61 41.02
CA ASN A 19 25.60 30.66 41.96
C ASN A 19 27.05 30.54 42.43
N THR A 20 27.65 29.33 42.35
CA THR A 20 29.08 29.13 42.64
C THR A 20 30.02 29.66 41.53
N ILE A 21 29.50 29.98 40.34
CA ILE A 21 30.30 30.42 39.20
C ILE A 21 30.36 31.97 39.17
N PRO A 22 31.57 32.59 39.19
CA PRO A 22 31.72 34.05 39.12
C PRO A 22 31.04 34.66 37.89
N GLU A 23 30.35 35.81 38.04
CA GLU A 23 29.57 36.45 36.97
C GLU A 23 30.37 36.73 35.68
N ALA A 24 31.68 37.01 35.80
CA ALA A 24 32.57 37.22 34.66
C ALA A 24 32.69 35.97 33.74
N LYS A 25 32.53 34.77 34.30
CA LYS A 25 32.46 33.51 33.52
C LYS A 25 31.04 33.22 33.01
N ARG A 26 30.00 33.62 33.75
CA ARG A 26 28.59 33.56 33.30
C ARG A 26 28.35 34.42 32.04
N ARG A 27 28.88 35.65 32.02
CA ARG A 27 28.72 36.59 30.90
C ARG A 27 29.46 36.15 29.63
N LYS A 28 30.58 35.44 29.75
CA LYS A 28 31.33 34.85 28.61
C LYS A 28 30.62 33.66 27.95
N LEU A 29 29.73 32.97 28.68
CA LEU A 29 28.92 31.86 28.14
C LEU A 29 27.63 32.35 27.45
N SER A 30 27.13 33.53 27.84
CA SER A 30 25.89 34.13 27.33
C SER A 30 26.08 35.10 26.15
N GLY A 31 27.32 35.34 25.71
CA GLY A 31 27.58 36.22 24.58
C GLY A 31 27.04 35.58 23.30
N LYS A 32 25.87 36.07 22.83
CA LYS A 32 25.22 35.64 21.58
C LYS A 32 26.25 35.72 20.45
N ARG A 33 26.78 34.56 20.05
CA ARG A 33 27.78 34.48 18.98
C ARG A 33 27.03 34.56 17.66
N VAL A 34 27.69 35.05 16.60
CA VAL A 34 27.16 35.04 15.22
C VAL A 34 26.64 33.65 14.80
N GLY A 35 27.10 32.57 15.43
CA GLY A 35 26.59 31.21 15.24
C GLY A 35 25.18 30.92 15.79
N ASP A 36 24.58 31.78 16.63
CA ASP A 36 23.23 31.54 17.18
C ASP A 36 22.13 31.78 16.13
N ALA A 37 22.29 32.78 15.25
CA ALA A 37 21.32 33.03 14.17
C ALA A 37 21.31 31.90 13.12
N GLN A 38 22.47 31.33 12.81
CA GLN A 38 22.57 30.18 11.90
C GLN A 38 22.10 28.87 12.54
N ARG A 39 22.31 28.67 13.85
CA ARG A 39 21.72 27.54 14.60
C ARG A 39 20.20 27.63 14.65
N GLU A 40 19.65 28.83 14.86
CA GLU A 40 18.21 29.08 14.78
C GLU A 40 17.65 28.68 13.39
N GLY A 41 18.41 28.87 12.30
CA GLY A 41 18.05 28.41 10.96
C GLY A 41 18.03 26.87 10.80
N GLN A 42 19.03 26.17 11.33
CA GLN A 42 19.05 24.69 11.33
C GLN A 42 17.90 24.11 12.17
N ASP A 43 17.61 24.73 13.31
CA ASP A 43 16.51 24.32 14.19
C ASP A 43 15.15 24.58 13.55
N ALA A 44 15.00 25.65 12.77
CA ALA A 44 13.78 25.93 12.00
C ALA A 44 13.53 24.86 10.94
N LEU A 45 14.55 24.51 10.14
CA LEU A 45 14.46 23.43 9.15
C LEU A 45 14.17 22.08 9.81
N SER A 46 14.75 21.82 10.99
CA SER A 46 14.47 20.60 11.76
C SER A 46 13.00 20.53 12.19
N LYS A 47 12.42 21.66 12.62
CA LYS A 47 11.01 21.72 13.03
C LYS A 47 10.07 21.55 11.85
N GLU A 48 10.39 22.18 10.73
CA GLU A 48 9.65 22.02 9.46
C GLU A 48 9.65 20.55 9.02
N TYR A 49 10.84 19.94 8.99
CA TYR A 49 11.03 18.52 8.68
C TYR A 49 10.18 17.60 9.56
N LEU A 50 10.20 17.81 10.89
CA LEU A 50 9.41 17.00 11.82
C LEU A 50 7.90 17.22 11.65
N ALA A 51 7.46 18.47 11.44
CA ALA A 51 6.05 18.78 11.23
C ALA A 51 5.51 18.09 9.96
N GLU A 52 6.26 18.14 8.87
CA GLU A 52 5.93 17.44 7.62
C GLU A 52 5.88 15.93 7.82
N ALA A 53 6.85 15.37 8.54
CA ALA A 53 6.91 13.94 8.81
C ALA A 53 5.69 13.44 9.57
N TYR A 54 5.27 14.15 10.63
CA TYR A 54 4.06 13.81 11.37
C TYR A 54 2.81 13.95 10.50
N ALA A 55 2.75 14.95 9.63
CA ALA A 55 1.63 15.11 8.71
C ALA A 55 1.56 13.95 7.70
N VAL A 56 2.69 13.53 7.13
CA VAL A 56 2.79 12.37 6.23
C VAL A 56 2.40 11.09 6.98
N LEU A 57 2.94 10.88 8.18
CA LEU A 57 2.62 9.71 9.01
C LEU A 57 1.12 9.61 9.31
N ASN A 58 0.47 10.74 9.62
CA ASN A 58 -0.96 10.77 9.89
C ASN A 58 -1.77 10.38 8.65
N HIS A 59 -1.41 10.89 7.46
CA HIS A 59 -2.08 10.50 6.22
C HIS A 59 -1.89 9.02 5.88
N ILE A 60 -0.67 8.49 6.00
CA ILE A 60 -0.38 7.08 5.74
C ILE A 60 -1.16 6.21 6.73
N THR A 61 -1.13 6.53 8.03
CA THR A 61 -1.84 5.76 9.05
C THR A 61 -3.35 5.78 8.84
N THR A 62 -3.91 6.95 8.53
CA THR A 62 -5.35 7.10 8.23
C THR A 62 -5.73 6.28 7.00
N LEU A 63 -4.92 6.35 5.94
CA LEU A 63 -5.14 5.58 4.71
C LEU A 63 -5.06 4.07 4.96
N THR A 64 -4.01 3.60 5.63
CA THR A 64 -3.84 2.16 5.94
C THR A 64 -5.00 1.63 6.78
N ARG A 65 -5.48 2.39 7.76
CA ARG A 65 -6.63 1.99 8.57
C ARG A 65 -7.94 2.04 7.79
N MET A 66 -8.12 3.04 6.92
CA MET A 66 -9.25 3.11 6.01
C MET A 66 -9.26 1.86 5.10
N LEU A 67 -8.16 1.57 4.40
CA LEU A 67 -8.02 0.42 3.50
C LEU A 67 -8.33 -0.91 4.20
N SER A 68 -7.85 -1.10 5.43
CA SER A 68 -8.15 -2.32 6.20
C SER A 68 -9.63 -2.43 6.58
N SER A 69 -10.28 -1.32 6.94
CA SER A 69 -11.71 -1.30 7.29
C SER A 69 -12.62 -1.59 6.08
N ILE A 70 -12.28 -1.04 4.91
CA ILE A 70 -13.09 -1.20 3.69
C ILE A 70 -12.74 -2.45 2.90
N ARG A 71 -11.70 -3.21 3.25
CA ARG A 71 -11.24 -4.37 2.48
C ARG A 71 -12.39 -5.35 2.18
N LYS A 72 -13.19 -5.71 3.18
CA LYS A 72 -14.31 -6.65 3.01
C LYS A 72 -15.41 -6.10 2.07
N PRO A 73 -15.99 -4.91 2.31
CA PRO A 73 -17.04 -4.37 1.45
C PRO A 73 -16.52 -3.89 0.07
N TYR A 74 -15.23 -3.59 -0.05
CA TYR A 74 -14.59 -3.29 -1.35
C TYR A 74 -14.50 -4.55 -2.21
N LEU A 75 -14.14 -5.69 -1.61
CA LEU A 75 -13.96 -6.96 -2.32
C LEU A 75 -15.28 -7.69 -2.64
N SER A 76 -16.39 -7.37 -1.95
CA SER A 76 -17.69 -7.98 -2.24
C SER A 76 -18.28 -7.44 -3.56
N VAL A 77 -18.07 -8.17 -4.65
CA VAL A 77 -18.65 -7.85 -5.98
C VAL A 77 -20.15 -8.20 -6.06
N ASP A 78 -20.75 -8.66 -4.95
CA ASP A 78 -22.14 -9.10 -4.90
C ASP A 78 -23.10 -7.92 -5.11
N SER A 79 -23.71 -7.91 -6.30
CA SER A 79 -24.74 -6.97 -6.76
C SER A 79 -26.10 -7.22 -6.10
N ARG A 80 -26.16 -7.95 -4.98
CA ARG A 80 -27.40 -8.13 -4.23
C ARG A 80 -27.75 -6.80 -3.58
N ASN A 81 -28.37 -5.94 -4.39
CA ASN A 81 -28.96 -4.68 -3.98
C ASN A 81 -29.76 -4.95 -2.70
N PRO A 82 -29.34 -4.41 -1.53
CA PRO A 82 -30.23 -4.41 -0.39
C PRO A 82 -31.50 -3.63 -0.80
N PRO A 83 -32.70 -4.15 -0.51
CA PRO A 83 -33.93 -3.48 -0.87
C PRO A 83 -33.98 -2.11 -0.17
N LEU A 84 -34.03 -1.04 -0.96
CA LEU A 84 -34.53 0.29 -0.55
C LEU A 84 -33.93 0.92 0.73
N ALA A 85 -32.64 0.74 1.00
CA ALA A 85 -31.97 1.48 2.06
C ALA A 85 -31.32 2.76 1.51
N ARG A 86 -32.12 3.83 1.42
CA ARG A 86 -31.72 5.25 1.48
C ARG A 86 -30.39 5.57 0.77
N TYR A 87 -30.46 5.75 -0.55
CA TYR A 87 -29.41 6.38 -1.36
C TYR A 87 -29.13 7.80 -0.85
N GLN A 88 -28.25 7.92 0.13
CA GLN A 88 -27.53 9.17 0.34
C GLN A 88 -26.21 8.99 -0.38
N SER A 89 -25.99 9.79 -1.42
CA SER A 89 -24.64 10.03 -1.95
C SER A 89 -23.81 10.53 -0.76
N ARG A 90 -23.04 9.64 -0.16
CA ARG A 90 -22.14 10.01 0.92
C ARG A 90 -20.92 10.57 0.24
N THR A 91 -20.65 11.86 0.42
CA THR A 91 -19.34 12.42 0.10
C THR A 91 -18.33 11.72 0.98
N ILE A 92 -17.57 10.83 0.39
CA ILE A 92 -16.55 10.04 1.06
C ILE A 92 -15.41 10.99 1.45
N ASP A 93 -15.41 11.41 2.72
CA ASP A 93 -14.35 12.21 3.31
C ASP A 93 -13.31 11.30 3.98
N ILE A 94 -12.12 11.24 3.38
CA ILE A 94 -10.97 10.48 3.90
C ILE A 94 -10.41 11.13 5.18
N SER A 95 -10.67 12.42 5.41
CA SER A 95 -10.33 13.06 6.67
C SER A 95 -11.33 12.76 7.79
N GLY A 96 -12.46 12.11 7.48
CA GLY A 96 -13.48 11.72 8.43
C GLY A 96 -12.97 10.60 9.36
N GLY A 97 -13.21 10.76 10.66
CA GLY A 97 -12.77 9.81 11.69
C GLY A 97 -13.25 8.36 11.48
N ASP A 98 -12.67 7.43 12.24
CA ASP A 98 -12.80 5.96 12.18
C ASP A 98 -14.22 5.44 11.91
N GLN A 99 -15.21 6.13 12.46
CA GLN A 99 -16.60 5.73 12.46
C GLN A 99 -17.23 5.81 11.06
N SER A 100 -16.73 6.70 10.19
CA SER A 100 -17.27 6.90 8.84
C SER A 100 -17.14 5.62 8.00
N TRP A 101 -16.00 4.93 8.13
CA TRP A 101 -15.65 3.77 7.31
C TRP A 101 -16.11 2.43 7.87
N ALA A 102 -16.16 2.30 9.21
CA ALA A 102 -16.62 1.08 9.87
C ALA A 102 -18.13 0.80 9.68
N SER A 103 -18.91 1.84 9.36
CA SER A 103 -20.36 1.73 9.16
C SER A 103 -20.77 1.23 7.77
N ILE A 104 -19.82 1.15 6.81
CA ILE A 104 -20.10 0.85 5.41
C ILE A 104 -20.04 -0.67 5.18
N ARG A 105 -21.19 -1.29 4.90
CA ARG A 105 -21.30 -2.74 4.65
C ARG A 105 -21.25 -3.13 3.17
N HIS A 106 -21.60 -2.20 2.28
CA HIS A 106 -21.62 -2.40 0.83
C HIS A 106 -21.14 -1.14 0.12
N LEU A 107 -20.37 -1.31 -0.95
CA LEU A 107 -19.98 -0.22 -1.85
C LEU A 107 -20.53 -0.49 -3.25
N THR A 108 -20.87 0.57 -3.96
CA THR A 108 -21.15 0.55 -5.41
C THR A 108 -19.85 0.48 -6.21
N ASN A 109 -19.92 0.13 -7.49
CA ASN A 109 -18.72 0.09 -8.35
C ASN A 109 -18.07 1.48 -8.48
N GLU A 110 -18.91 2.53 -8.51
CA GLU A 110 -18.48 3.92 -8.63
C GLU A 110 -17.83 4.45 -7.34
N GLU A 111 -18.37 4.12 -6.16
CA GLU A 111 -17.74 4.47 -4.88
C GLU A 111 -16.38 3.79 -4.71
N ARG A 112 -16.22 2.53 -5.17
CA ARG A 112 -14.91 1.86 -5.17
C ARG A 112 -13.91 2.58 -6.05
N ASP A 113 -14.34 3.02 -7.23
CA ASP A 113 -13.49 3.77 -8.17
C ASP A 113 -13.06 5.13 -7.61
N GLN A 114 -13.96 5.81 -6.91
CA GLN A 114 -13.64 7.05 -6.21
C GLN A 114 -12.60 6.82 -5.11
N ILE A 115 -12.75 5.75 -4.33
CA ILE A 115 -11.77 5.39 -3.29
C ILE A 115 -10.41 5.08 -3.91
N ASP A 116 -10.37 4.33 -5.02
CA ASP A 116 -9.12 4.03 -5.72
C ASP A 116 -8.40 5.30 -6.18
N LEU A 117 -9.15 6.24 -6.78
CA LEU A 117 -8.61 7.51 -7.22
C LEU A 117 -8.10 8.35 -6.05
N GLN A 118 -8.88 8.47 -4.98
CA GLN A 118 -8.49 9.26 -3.82
C GLN A 118 -7.28 8.64 -3.07
N ALA A 119 -7.25 7.31 -2.90
CA ALA A 119 -6.13 6.61 -2.30
C ALA A 119 -4.84 6.83 -3.10
N ARG A 120 -4.91 6.77 -4.44
CA ARG A 120 -3.77 7.06 -5.33
C ARG A 120 -3.27 8.51 -5.18
N VAL A 121 -4.19 9.48 -5.13
CA VAL A 121 -3.84 10.90 -4.94
C VAL A 121 -3.15 11.11 -3.59
N ILE A 122 -3.59 10.43 -2.53
CA ILE A 122 -2.95 10.52 -1.21
C ILE A 122 -1.57 9.87 -1.24
N LEU A 123 -1.42 8.69 -1.85
CA LEU A 123 -0.13 8.00 -1.94
C LEU A 123 0.90 8.84 -2.72
N SER A 124 0.53 9.38 -3.87
CA SER A 124 1.39 10.26 -4.69
C SER A 124 1.75 11.56 -3.95
N ARG A 125 0.78 12.22 -3.32
CA ARG A 125 1.06 13.40 -2.49
C ARG A 125 2.01 13.06 -1.33
N CYS A 126 1.84 11.91 -0.69
CA CYS A 126 2.75 11.48 0.37
C CYS A 126 4.15 11.18 -0.16
N SER A 127 4.28 10.54 -1.33
CA SER A 127 5.60 10.30 -1.95
C SER A 127 6.31 11.60 -2.31
N ASP A 128 5.58 12.58 -2.85
CA ASP A 128 6.15 13.88 -3.21
C ASP A 128 6.62 14.63 -1.96
N ARG A 129 5.84 14.57 -0.87
CA ARG A 129 6.21 15.21 0.40
C ARG A 129 7.40 14.52 1.09
N VAL A 130 7.53 13.20 0.94
CA VAL A 130 8.74 12.46 1.37
C VAL A 130 9.97 12.91 0.56
N LYS A 131 9.84 13.11 -0.76
CA LYS A 131 10.92 13.67 -1.60
C LYS A 131 11.27 15.10 -1.19
N GLU A 132 10.27 15.92 -0.85
CA GLU A 132 10.48 17.29 -0.36
C GLU A 132 11.24 17.30 0.98
N MET A 133 10.86 16.43 1.92
CA MET A 133 11.57 16.24 3.18
C MET A 133 13.05 15.89 2.98
N GLU A 134 13.39 15.07 1.99
CA GLU A 134 14.80 14.77 1.65
C GLU A 134 15.54 15.99 1.12
N VAL A 135 14.86 16.87 0.39
CA VAL A 135 15.44 18.14 -0.07
C VAL A 135 15.66 19.06 1.12
N VAL A 136 14.73 19.13 2.08
CA VAL A 136 14.90 19.89 3.33
C VAL A 136 16.12 19.38 4.11
N GLU A 137 16.32 18.07 4.18
CA GLU A 137 17.50 17.50 4.84
C GLU A 137 18.79 17.80 4.08
N LYS A 138 18.80 17.71 2.75
CA LYS A 138 19.96 18.13 1.94
C LYS A 138 20.32 19.60 2.18
N ARG A 139 19.34 20.50 2.23
CA ARG A 139 19.56 21.92 2.56
C ARG A 139 20.16 22.08 3.95
N ARG A 140 19.69 21.30 4.94
CA ARG A 140 20.24 21.33 6.31
C ARG A 140 21.70 20.87 6.34
N VAL A 141 22.03 19.79 5.63
CA VAL A 141 23.41 19.27 5.51
C VAL A 141 24.31 20.27 4.78
N GLU A 142 23.84 20.91 3.71
CA GLU A 142 24.58 21.97 3.00
C GLU A 142 24.84 23.18 3.90
N LEU A 143 23.85 23.62 4.66
CA LEU A 143 24.04 24.67 5.66
C LEU A 143 25.06 24.23 6.71
N ALA A 144 24.99 23.01 7.23
CA ALA A 144 25.98 22.48 8.16
C ALA A 144 27.39 22.40 7.55
N ALA A 145 27.50 22.02 6.27
CA ALA A 145 28.77 21.97 5.54
C ALA A 145 29.35 23.37 5.30
N SER A 146 28.51 24.35 4.98
CA SER A 146 28.89 25.76 4.82
C SER A 146 29.39 26.39 6.12
N MET A 147 28.94 25.87 7.27
CA MET A 147 29.40 26.29 8.59
C MET A 147 30.78 25.72 8.96
N SER A 148 31.24 24.65 8.31
CA SER A 148 32.58 24.11 8.52
C SER A 148 33.61 24.97 7.77
N ASN A 149 34.55 25.59 8.51
CA ASN A 149 35.59 26.44 7.90
C ASN A 149 36.36 25.68 6.80
N PRO A 150 36.64 26.28 5.62
CA PRO A 150 37.35 25.60 4.54
C PRO A 150 38.75 25.13 4.96
N LEU A 151 39.38 25.80 5.95
CA LEU A 151 40.67 25.43 6.52
C LEU A 151 40.61 24.16 7.39
N THR A 152 39.46 23.84 8.00
CA THR A 152 39.32 22.58 8.73
C THR A 152 39.22 21.40 7.78
N ARG A 153 38.97 21.62 6.47
CA ARG A 153 39.06 20.57 5.44
C ARG A 153 40.48 20.04 5.23
N PHE A 154 41.50 20.83 5.55
CA PHE A 154 42.92 20.45 5.40
C PHE A 154 43.54 19.87 6.68
N LEU A 155 42.80 19.85 7.80
CA LEU A 155 43.31 19.28 9.04
C LEU A 155 43.20 17.74 9.04
N PRO A 156 44.13 17.02 9.68
CA PRO A 156 44.01 15.58 9.86
C PRO A 156 42.70 15.24 10.56
N ALA A 157 42.02 14.15 10.15
CA ALA A 157 40.72 13.72 10.68
C ALA A 157 40.66 13.68 12.23
N ARG A 158 41.78 13.43 12.90
CA ARG A 158 41.92 13.44 14.37
C ARG A 158 41.69 14.79 15.04
N LEU A 159 41.80 15.91 14.31
CA LEU A 159 41.61 17.27 14.81
C LEU A 159 40.33 17.93 14.26
N ARG A 160 39.57 17.21 13.42
CA ARG A 160 38.38 17.73 12.72
C ARG A 160 37.05 17.45 13.42
N GLN A 161 37.05 16.56 14.40
CA GLN A 161 35.83 16.08 15.02
C GLN A 161 35.42 17.01 16.16
N ASP A 162 34.69 18.06 15.78
CA ASP A 162 34.01 18.94 16.72
C ASP A 162 32.68 18.29 17.14
N GLU A 163 32.29 18.46 18.39
CA GLU A 163 31.06 17.87 18.96
C GLU A 163 29.79 18.33 18.20
N ALA A 164 29.86 19.51 17.58
CA ALA A 164 28.83 20.05 16.71
C ALA A 164 28.66 19.26 15.39
N THR A 165 29.74 18.72 14.82
CA THR A 165 29.67 17.90 13.60
C THR A 165 29.07 16.54 13.92
N ALA A 166 29.50 15.91 15.01
CA ALA A 166 28.96 14.61 15.43
C ALA A 166 27.46 14.66 15.76
N THR A 167 27.00 15.74 16.41
CA THR A 167 25.57 15.96 16.65
C THR A 167 24.81 16.21 15.36
N SER A 168 25.38 16.92 14.39
CA SER A 168 24.79 17.09 13.07
C SER A 168 24.66 15.76 12.32
N ASP A 169 25.70 14.92 12.34
CA ASP A 169 25.70 13.61 11.67
C ASP A 169 24.65 12.66 12.29
N PHE A 170 24.48 12.69 13.62
CA PHE A 170 23.44 11.92 14.29
C PHE A 170 22.03 12.40 13.91
N ILE A 171 21.82 13.71 13.78
CA ILE A 171 20.53 14.25 13.36
C ILE A 171 20.25 13.87 11.90
N ALA A 172 21.25 13.92 11.02
CA ALA A 172 21.12 13.47 9.63
C ALA A 172 20.77 11.98 9.55
N ALA A 173 21.43 11.12 10.35
CA ALA A 173 21.09 9.71 10.46
C ALA A 173 19.68 9.48 11.03
N HIS A 174 19.25 10.27 12.01
CA HIS A 174 17.90 10.20 12.55
C HIS A 174 16.85 10.63 11.51
N HIS A 175 17.11 11.72 10.79
CA HIS A 175 16.22 12.21 9.74
C HIS A 175 16.11 11.20 8.60
N SER A 176 17.22 10.65 8.11
CA SER A 176 17.21 9.60 7.09
C SER A 176 16.46 8.34 7.55
N SER A 177 16.62 7.94 8.82
CA SER A 177 15.86 6.82 9.40
C SER A 177 14.35 7.09 9.42
N MET A 178 13.92 8.33 9.68
CA MET A 178 12.51 8.70 9.63
C MET A 178 11.97 8.72 8.20
N THR A 179 12.72 9.26 7.23
CA THR A 179 12.35 9.18 5.80
C THR A 179 12.19 7.73 5.38
N TRP A 180 13.17 6.88 5.72
CA TRP A 180 13.13 5.46 5.42
C TRP A 180 11.91 4.77 6.02
N TYR A 181 11.58 5.08 7.29
CA TYR A 181 10.39 4.55 7.94
C TYR A 181 9.10 4.96 7.20
N LEU A 182 8.98 6.24 6.82
CA LEU A 182 7.82 6.73 6.07
C LEU A 182 7.72 6.10 4.69
N SER A 183 8.83 6.04 3.93
CA SER A 183 8.92 5.37 2.64
C SER A 183 8.50 3.91 2.74
N ARG A 184 8.97 3.19 3.77
CA ARG A 184 8.58 1.80 4.00
C ARG A 184 7.09 1.66 4.27
N ARG A 185 6.52 2.51 5.14
CA ARG A 185 5.07 2.51 5.42
C ARG A 185 4.24 2.86 4.20
N LEU A 186 4.71 3.77 3.37
CA LEU A 186 4.07 4.16 2.12
C LEU A 186 4.06 2.98 1.13
N THR A 187 5.18 2.28 1.00
CA THR A 187 5.29 1.05 0.19
C THR A 187 4.34 -0.04 0.70
N GLU A 188 4.28 -0.29 2.01
CA GLU A 188 3.33 -1.23 2.62
C GLU A 188 1.86 -0.85 2.32
N ALA A 189 1.51 0.43 2.43
CA ALA A 189 0.17 0.92 2.10
C ALA A 189 -0.15 0.75 0.60
N SER A 190 0.79 1.09 -0.28
CA SER A 190 0.63 0.93 -1.74
C SER A 190 0.45 -0.55 -2.14
N GLN A 191 1.18 -1.46 -1.49
CA GLN A 191 1.05 -2.90 -1.69
C GLN A 191 -0.35 -3.39 -1.31
N SER A 192 -0.88 -2.95 -0.17
CA SER A 192 -2.23 -3.35 0.26
C SER A 192 -3.33 -2.87 -0.70
N LEU A 193 -3.18 -1.68 -1.29
CA LEU A 193 -4.10 -1.15 -2.29
C LEU A 193 -4.02 -1.96 -3.59
N LYS A 194 -2.80 -2.25 -4.07
CA LYS A 194 -2.59 -3.05 -5.27
C LYS A 194 -3.19 -4.44 -5.13
N GLU A 195 -2.97 -5.13 -4.01
CA GLU A 195 -3.56 -6.46 -3.76
C GLU A 195 -5.09 -6.43 -3.85
N MET A 196 -5.72 -5.39 -3.27
CA MET A 196 -7.17 -5.21 -3.37
C MET A 196 -7.64 -4.96 -4.81
N GLN A 197 -6.89 -4.17 -5.59
CA GLN A 197 -7.20 -3.87 -6.99
C GLN A 197 -6.99 -5.09 -7.90
N GLU A 198 -5.94 -5.87 -7.68
CA GLU A 198 -5.68 -7.15 -8.35
C GLU A 198 -6.81 -8.15 -8.10
N GLU A 199 -7.23 -8.32 -6.83
CA GLU A 199 -8.35 -9.17 -6.50
C GLU A 199 -9.66 -8.71 -7.16
N ARG A 200 -9.92 -7.40 -7.20
CA ARG A 200 -11.10 -6.82 -7.85
C ARG A 200 -11.08 -7.07 -9.36
N MET A 201 -9.97 -6.78 -10.01
CA MET A 201 -9.77 -7.03 -11.43
C MET A 201 -9.96 -8.52 -11.74
N LYS A 202 -9.36 -9.40 -10.95
CA LYS A 202 -9.50 -10.85 -11.11
C LYS A 202 -10.97 -11.28 -11.05
N ARG A 203 -11.74 -10.78 -10.06
CA ARG A 203 -13.18 -11.08 -9.96
C ARG A 203 -13.99 -10.51 -11.13
N GLN A 204 -13.62 -9.34 -11.65
CA GLN A 204 -14.27 -8.75 -12.83
C GLN A 204 -13.98 -9.58 -14.09
N ILE A 205 -12.74 -10.00 -14.31
CA ILE A 205 -12.33 -10.86 -15.43
C ILE A 205 -13.00 -12.24 -15.34
N GLU A 206 -13.09 -12.83 -14.14
CA GLU A 206 -13.83 -14.08 -13.92
C GLU A 206 -15.32 -13.93 -14.24
N ARG A 207 -15.91 -12.75 -13.97
CA ARG A 207 -17.30 -12.46 -14.29
C ARG A 207 -17.53 -12.27 -15.78
N THR A 208 -16.67 -11.54 -16.49
CA THR A 208 -16.80 -11.43 -17.96
C THR A 208 -16.60 -12.79 -18.63
N LYS A 209 -15.67 -13.60 -18.12
CA LYS A 209 -15.47 -14.98 -18.57
C LYS A 209 -16.68 -15.87 -18.30
N THR A 210 -17.34 -15.72 -17.15
CA THR A 210 -18.54 -16.51 -16.80
C THR A 210 -19.83 -16.00 -17.43
N LEU A 211 -19.95 -14.71 -17.80
CA LEU A 211 -21.07 -14.22 -18.60
C LEU A 211 -21.04 -14.81 -20.02
N GLY A 212 -19.85 -14.95 -20.61
CA GLY A 212 -19.67 -15.63 -21.90
C GLY A 212 -20.04 -17.12 -21.85
N SER A 213 -19.74 -17.83 -20.75
CA SER A 213 -20.12 -19.25 -20.58
C SER A 213 -21.54 -19.46 -20.05
N GLY A 214 -22.09 -18.49 -19.31
CA GLY A 214 -23.45 -18.49 -18.78
C GLY A 214 -24.49 -18.33 -19.89
N ALA A 215 -24.28 -17.39 -20.82
CA ALA A 215 -25.12 -17.22 -22.00
C ALA A 215 -25.11 -18.48 -22.90
N ALA A 216 -23.94 -19.11 -23.07
CA ALA A 216 -23.84 -20.39 -23.79
C ALA A 216 -24.60 -21.53 -23.09
N ARG A 217 -24.58 -21.57 -21.75
CA ARG A 217 -25.31 -22.58 -20.97
C ARG A 217 -26.83 -22.32 -20.96
N GLU A 218 -27.24 -21.06 -20.90
CA GLU A 218 -28.64 -20.63 -20.96
C GLU A 218 -29.24 -20.87 -22.35
N ALA A 219 -28.50 -20.60 -23.43
CA ALA A 219 -28.87 -20.96 -24.79
C ALA A 219 -29.03 -22.48 -24.98
N MET A 220 -28.15 -23.30 -24.41
CA MET A 220 -28.33 -24.76 -24.39
C MET A 220 -29.60 -25.18 -23.63
N PHE A 221 -29.92 -24.52 -22.52
CA PHE A 221 -31.11 -24.83 -21.72
C PHE A 221 -32.41 -24.41 -22.42
N MET A 222 -32.45 -23.26 -23.10
CA MET A 222 -33.57 -22.85 -23.97
C MET A 222 -33.77 -23.80 -25.14
N THR A 223 -32.68 -24.24 -25.79
CA THR A 223 -32.77 -25.21 -26.90
C THR A 223 -33.39 -26.54 -26.43
N THR A 224 -33.06 -26.97 -25.21
CA THR A 224 -33.58 -28.21 -24.60
C THR A 224 -35.04 -28.09 -24.15
N THR A 225 -35.47 -26.91 -23.66
CA THR A 225 -36.88 -26.67 -23.28
C THR A 225 -37.79 -26.48 -24.48
N THR A 226 -37.29 -25.88 -25.56
CA THR A 226 -38.07 -25.69 -26.80
C THR A 226 -38.29 -27.03 -27.52
N THR A 227 -37.29 -27.92 -27.54
CA THR A 227 -37.44 -29.29 -28.09
C THR A 227 -38.33 -30.19 -27.23
N ALA A 228 -38.33 -30.01 -25.90
CA ALA A 228 -39.25 -30.71 -25.00
C ALA A 228 -40.71 -30.24 -25.14
N ALA A 229 -40.95 -28.94 -25.39
CA ALA A 229 -42.28 -28.38 -25.57
C ALA A 229 -42.97 -28.88 -26.85
N THR A 230 -42.23 -29.02 -27.96
CA THR A 230 -42.79 -29.51 -29.23
C THR A 230 -43.18 -30.99 -29.18
N THR A 231 -42.53 -31.80 -28.34
CA THR A 231 -42.85 -33.24 -28.19
C THR A 231 -44.10 -33.49 -27.33
N SER A 232 -44.60 -32.47 -26.61
CA SER A 232 -45.71 -32.62 -25.66
C SER A 232 -47.08 -32.13 -26.17
N LYS A 233 -47.17 -31.73 -27.45
CA LYS A 233 -48.40 -31.16 -28.04
C LYS A 233 -49.11 -32.06 -29.06
N THR A 234 -48.93 -33.37 -28.98
CA THR A 234 -49.76 -34.35 -29.69
C THR A 234 -50.29 -35.39 -28.70
N HIS A 235 -51.62 -35.42 -28.57
CA HIS A 235 -52.48 -36.21 -27.67
C HIS A 235 -52.82 -35.62 -26.29
N LEU A 236 -53.79 -34.70 -26.29
CA LEU A 236 -54.83 -34.69 -25.27
C LEU A 236 -56.00 -35.57 -25.72
N SER A 237 -56.36 -36.55 -24.89
CA SER A 237 -57.76 -36.95 -24.71
C SER A 237 -57.96 -37.39 -23.25
N ALA A 238 -58.74 -36.54 -22.57
CA ALA A 238 -59.52 -36.69 -21.34
C ALA A 238 -59.40 -37.98 -20.50
N ASP A 239 -59.22 -37.83 -19.18
CA ASP A 239 -60.34 -38.07 -18.25
C ASP A 239 -60.12 -37.42 -16.87
N HIS A 240 -61.23 -37.12 -16.20
CA HIS A 240 -61.33 -36.54 -14.86
C HIS A 240 -60.97 -37.55 -13.75
N THR A 241 -60.42 -37.07 -12.63
CA THR A 241 -61.00 -37.21 -11.28
C THR A 241 -60.08 -36.63 -10.19
N ALA A 242 -60.72 -36.01 -9.21
CA ALA A 242 -60.12 -35.39 -8.05
C ALA A 242 -59.54 -36.42 -7.06
N SER A 243 -58.47 -36.07 -6.36
CA SER A 243 -58.40 -36.27 -4.91
C SER A 243 -57.19 -35.55 -4.29
N SER A 244 -57.53 -34.67 -3.36
CA SER A 244 -56.70 -34.16 -2.29
C SER A 244 -56.46 -35.25 -1.24
N SER A 245 -55.23 -35.40 -0.74
CA SER A 245 -54.99 -35.63 0.69
C SER A 245 -53.52 -35.47 1.08
N SER A 246 -53.36 -34.70 2.15
CA SER A 246 -52.22 -34.29 2.94
C SER A 246 -51.53 -35.41 3.77
N SER A 247 -50.44 -34.97 4.45
CA SER A 247 -49.74 -35.45 5.68
C SER A 247 -48.48 -36.31 5.42
N SER A 248 -47.25 -35.77 5.57
CA SER A 248 -46.43 -35.53 6.81
C SER A 248 -46.18 -36.83 7.60
N GLU A 249 -44.97 -37.24 8.02
CA GLU A 249 -43.84 -36.57 8.70
C GLU A 249 -42.53 -37.38 8.53
N GLY A 250 -41.34 -36.74 8.48
CA GLY A 250 -40.29 -36.83 9.54
C GLY A 250 -39.09 -37.71 9.08
N THR A 251 -37.80 -37.45 9.35
CA THR A 251 -37.08 -36.58 10.28
C THR A 251 -35.59 -36.44 9.88
N SER A 252 -34.94 -35.36 10.36
CA SER A 252 -33.49 -35.22 10.69
C SER A 252 -32.45 -35.27 9.55
N SER A 253 -31.31 -34.59 9.54
CA SER A 253 -30.63 -33.61 10.39
C SER A 253 -29.47 -33.03 9.55
N GLY A 254 -29.00 -31.82 9.87
CA GLY A 254 -28.03 -31.09 9.04
C GLY A 254 -26.59 -31.58 9.13
N SER A 255 -25.77 -31.19 8.14
CA SER A 255 -24.33 -30.95 8.33
C SER A 255 -23.77 -30.13 7.16
N TRP A 256 -23.57 -28.84 7.41
CA TRP A 256 -22.74 -27.94 6.62
C TRP A 256 -21.35 -27.91 7.27
N LEU A 257 -20.45 -28.86 6.96
CA LEU A 257 -18.99 -28.65 6.92
C LEU A 257 -18.21 -29.92 6.56
N GLY A 258 -17.19 -29.75 5.71
CA GLY A 258 -16.12 -30.71 5.45
C GLY A 258 -16.41 -31.62 4.25
N GLY A 259 -15.59 -31.72 3.22
CA GLY A 259 -14.19 -31.39 3.06
C GLY A 259 -13.62 -32.40 2.06
N ALA A 260 -13.16 -31.90 0.93
CA ALA A 260 -12.23 -32.48 -0.04
C ALA A 260 -12.08 -34.02 -0.13
N SER A 261 -12.58 -34.60 -1.23
CA SER A 261 -11.82 -35.52 -2.10
C SER A 261 -12.74 -36.04 -3.21
N ASN A 262 -12.29 -35.94 -4.47
CA ASN A 262 -12.83 -36.52 -5.73
C ASN A 262 -13.19 -35.51 -6.83
N ILE A 263 -12.35 -34.50 -7.05
CA ILE A 263 -12.29 -33.79 -8.34
C ILE A 263 -10.99 -34.19 -9.05
N ALA A 264 -10.87 -35.48 -9.32
CA ALA A 264 -9.84 -36.02 -10.18
C ALA A 264 -10.47 -37.19 -10.92
N SER A 265 -11.12 -36.90 -12.06
CA SER A 265 -11.41 -37.81 -13.19
C SER A 265 -12.60 -37.27 -14.00
N SER A 266 -12.39 -36.26 -14.85
CA SER A 266 -13.24 -35.97 -16.03
C SER A 266 -12.67 -34.86 -16.92
N ILE A 267 -11.33 -34.74 -16.99
CA ILE A 267 -10.65 -33.99 -18.05
C ILE A 267 -9.77 -34.99 -18.78
N ALA A 268 -10.38 -35.78 -19.67
CA ALA A 268 -9.68 -36.60 -20.66
C ALA A 268 -10.69 -37.17 -21.67
N ALA A 269 -11.10 -36.36 -22.65
CA ALA A 269 -11.33 -36.81 -24.03
C ALA A 269 -11.80 -35.63 -24.90
N SER A 270 -11.23 -35.55 -26.10
CA SER A 270 -11.63 -34.70 -27.25
C SER A 270 -11.18 -33.24 -27.26
N ILE A 271 -9.86 -33.03 -27.19
CA ILE A 271 -9.21 -31.98 -27.98
C ILE A 271 -8.55 -32.67 -29.18
N GLY A 272 -9.06 -32.41 -30.38
CA GLY A 272 -8.48 -32.83 -31.66
C GLY A 272 -8.22 -31.58 -32.51
N THR A 273 -6.96 -31.46 -32.93
CA THR A 273 -6.34 -30.36 -33.70
C THR A 273 -6.75 -30.35 -35.18
N PRO A 274 -6.64 -29.21 -35.92
CA PRO A 274 -6.97 -29.18 -37.34
C PRO A 274 -5.78 -29.61 -38.21
N SER A 275 -6.02 -30.47 -39.20
CA SER A 275 -5.07 -30.74 -40.30
C SER A 275 -5.79 -30.73 -41.64
N MET A 276 -5.20 -29.99 -42.56
CA MET A 276 -5.56 -29.75 -43.96
C MET A 276 -5.51 -31.05 -44.79
N GLY A 277 -6.51 -31.32 -45.62
CA GLY A 277 -6.46 -32.39 -46.63
C GLY A 277 -7.82 -32.93 -47.10
N ASP A 278 -8.16 -32.63 -48.36
CA ASP A 278 -9.15 -33.20 -49.27
C ASP A 278 -10.68 -33.05 -49.08
N PRO A 279 -11.43 -32.71 -50.18
CA PRO A 279 -12.87 -32.49 -50.16
C PRO A 279 -13.61 -33.73 -50.69
N SER A 280 -14.20 -34.52 -49.81
CA SER A 280 -15.32 -35.42 -50.14
C SER A 280 -15.69 -36.25 -48.92
N SER A 281 -16.74 -35.86 -48.20
CA SER A 281 -17.76 -36.83 -47.82
C SER A 281 -18.99 -36.16 -47.23
N SER A 282 -20.11 -36.64 -47.75
CA SER A 282 -21.50 -36.49 -47.40
C SER A 282 -21.85 -36.32 -45.92
N ARG A 283 -22.68 -35.30 -45.69
CA ARG A 283 -23.62 -35.10 -44.59
C ARG A 283 -24.54 -36.33 -44.45
N SER A 284 -24.50 -36.99 -43.29
CA SER A 284 -25.44 -38.06 -42.93
C SER A 284 -26.52 -37.53 -41.99
N THR A 285 -27.74 -37.42 -42.51
CA THR A 285 -28.98 -37.34 -41.74
C THR A 285 -29.45 -38.76 -41.37
N PRO A 286 -30.13 -38.99 -40.23
CA PRO A 286 -30.62 -40.31 -39.87
C PRO A 286 -31.88 -40.64 -40.66
N LYS A 287 -31.92 -41.88 -41.13
CA LYS A 287 -32.96 -42.51 -41.94
C LYS A 287 -33.88 -43.31 -41.00
N THR A 288 -35.18 -42.98 -40.94
CA THR A 288 -36.21 -43.81 -40.29
C THR A 288 -36.99 -44.61 -41.33
N GLY A 289 -37.42 -45.80 -40.92
CA GLY A 289 -37.83 -46.92 -41.77
C GLY A 289 -39.17 -46.81 -42.49
N SER A 290 -39.32 -47.74 -43.42
CA SER A 290 -40.27 -47.92 -44.52
C SER A 290 -41.63 -48.54 -44.16
N ILE A 291 -42.69 -48.08 -44.83
CA ILE A 291 -43.91 -48.86 -45.21
C ILE A 291 -44.48 -48.30 -46.54
N PRO A 292 -44.85 -49.12 -47.54
CA PRO A 292 -45.74 -48.73 -48.66
C PRO A 292 -46.98 -49.66 -48.77
N PRO A 293 -47.87 -49.51 -49.76
CA PRO A 293 -48.56 -48.32 -50.27
C PRO A 293 -50.11 -48.54 -50.40
N ASP A 294 -50.94 -47.51 -50.25
CA ASP A 294 -52.08 -47.26 -51.16
C ASP A 294 -52.88 -45.99 -50.79
N GLU A 295 -53.12 -45.20 -51.85
CA GLU A 295 -54.23 -44.26 -52.10
C GLU A 295 -54.81 -43.40 -50.95
N LEU A 296 -54.56 -42.09 -50.98
CA LEU A 296 -55.54 -41.04 -51.34
C LEU A 296 -55.10 -39.64 -50.87
N LEU A 297 -55.03 -38.73 -51.85
CA LEU A 297 -55.36 -37.30 -51.80
C LEU A 297 -54.39 -36.31 -51.12
N ASP A 298 -53.98 -35.35 -51.95
CA ASP A 298 -53.47 -34.00 -51.65
C ASP A 298 -53.79 -33.49 -50.23
N GLU A 299 -52.78 -33.50 -49.37
CA GLU A 299 -52.62 -32.45 -48.36
C GLU A 299 -51.18 -31.94 -48.50
N VAL A 300 -51.08 -30.68 -48.91
CA VAL A 300 -49.88 -29.85 -48.81
C VAL A 300 -49.27 -30.04 -47.42
N GLU A 301 -48.09 -30.65 -47.36
CA GLU A 301 -47.20 -30.48 -46.22
C GLU A 301 -46.83 -28.99 -46.21
N ASP A 302 -47.59 -28.22 -45.44
CA ASP A 302 -47.07 -26.97 -44.90
C ASP A 302 -45.89 -27.38 -44.02
N GLU A 303 -44.70 -27.34 -44.61
CA GLU A 303 -43.46 -27.08 -43.89
C GLU A 303 -43.71 -25.77 -43.13
N ASP A 304 -44.26 -25.86 -41.92
CA ASP A 304 -44.26 -24.78 -40.93
C ASP A 304 -42.79 -24.53 -40.56
N GLU A 305 -42.07 -23.93 -41.48
CA GLU A 305 -40.87 -23.14 -41.24
C GLU A 305 -41.30 -22.16 -40.15
N LEU A 306 -40.88 -22.43 -38.90
CA LEU A 306 -41.19 -21.66 -37.71
C LEU A 306 -40.67 -20.23 -37.88
N GLU A 307 -41.40 -19.42 -38.64
CA GLU A 307 -41.17 -18.01 -38.81
C GLU A 307 -41.41 -17.37 -37.43
N LEU A 308 -40.31 -16.98 -36.78
CA LEU A 308 -40.34 -16.18 -35.56
C LEU A 308 -41.34 -15.01 -35.78
N SER A 309 -42.35 -14.89 -34.92
CA SER A 309 -43.29 -13.77 -35.04
C SER A 309 -42.51 -12.45 -35.13
N ALA A 310 -42.96 -11.50 -35.96
CA ALA A 310 -42.25 -10.22 -36.13
C ALA A 310 -41.95 -9.52 -34.78
N SER A 311 -42.80 -9.71 -33.76
CA SER A 311 -42.58 -9.25 -32.39
C SER A 311 -41.40 -9.95 -31.69
N GLN A 312 -41.21 -11.25 -31.90
CA GLN A 312 -40.13 -12.03 -31.28
C GLN A 312 -38.78 -11.75 -31.95
N ILE A 313 -38.77 -11.49 -33.27
CA ILE A 313 -37.58 -11.00 -34.01
C ILE A 313 -37.15 -9.64 -33.44
N MET A 314 -38.08 -8.69 -33.31
CA MET A 314 -37.79 -7.37 -32.72
C MET A 314 -37.26 -7.48 -31.28
N GLN A 315 -37.78 -8.42 -30.49
CA GLN A 315 -37.27 -8.68 -29.13
C GLN A 315 -35.84 -9.22 -29.15
N PHE A 316 -35.52 -10.19 -30.02
CA PHE A 316 -34.17 -10.73 -30.16
C PHE A 316 -33.17 -9.69 -30.67
N GLU A 317 -33.57 -8.83 -31.62
CA GLU A 317 -32.72 -7.73 -32.09
C GLU A 317 -32.42 -6.74 -30.97
N THR A 318 -33.43 -6.41 -30.16
CA THR A 318 -33.29 -5.53 -29.00
C THR A 318 -32.41 -6.16 -27.91
N GLU A 319 -32.57 -7.45 -27.64
CA GLU A 319 -31.76 -8.20 -26.67
C GLU A 319 -30.31 -8.32 -27.13
N ASN A 320 -30.07 -8.66 -28.40
CA ASN A 320 -28.73 -8.71 -28.97
C ASN A 320 -28.03 -7.34 -28.92
N ALA A 321 -28.76 -6.25 -29.22
CA ALA A 321 -28.23 -4.89 -29.09
C ALA A 321 -27.85 -4.56 -27.65
N ASN A 322 -28.68 -4.95 -26.67
CA ASN A 322 -28.41 -4.76 -25.25
C ASN A 322 -27.21 -5.60 -24.76
N ILE A 323 -27.10 -6.86 -25.22
CA ILE A 323 -25.95 -7.72 -24.93
C ILE A 323 -24.67 -7.08 -25.46
N LEU A 324 -24.64 -6.66 -26.73
CA LEU A 324 -23.47 -6.01 -27.33
C LEU A 324 -23.08 -4.74 -26.57
N GLN A 325 -24.06 -3.91 -26.19
CA GLN A 325 -23.81 -2.71 -25.39
C GLN A 325 -23.24 -3.08 -24.00
N SER A 326 -23.76 -4.12 -23.35
CA SER A 326 -23.23 -4.59 -22.06
C SER A 326 -21.81 -5.15 -22.17
N VAL A 327 -21.50 -5.86 -23.25
CA VAL A 327 -20.15 -6.36 -23.56
C VAL A 327 -19.20 -5.20 -23.81
N GLN A 328 -19.63 -4.19 -24.57
CA GLN A 328 -18.82 -2.99 -24.81
C GLN A 328 -18.54 -2.21 -23.53
N ASN A 329 -19.55 -2.03 -22.67
CA ASN A 329 -19.42 -1.35 -21.38
C ASN A 329 -18.51 -2.13 -20.41
N THR A 330 -18.62 -3.46 -20.37
CA THR A 330 -17.74 -4.31 -19.54
C THR A 330 -16.30 -4.29 -20.04
N LEU A 331 -16.08 -4.31 -21.36
CA LEU A 331 -14.74 -4.17 -21.94
C LEU A 331 -14.11 -2.82 -21.56
N ALA A 332 -14.86 -1.72 -21.74
CA ALA A 332 -14.39 -0.38 -21.39
C ALA A 332 -14.03 -0.27 -19.89
N SER A 333 -14.86 -0.85 -19.01
CA SER A 333 -14.58 -0.90 -17.58
C SER A 333 -13.33 -1.74 -17.25
N VAL A 334 -13.11 -2.86 -17.93
CA VAL A 334 -11.92 -3.71 -17.71
C VAL A 334 -10.65 -3.00 -18.18
N GLN A 335 -10.68 -2.37 -19.36
CA GLN A 335 -9.55 -1.58 -19.87
C GLN A 335 -9.20 -0.41 -18.93
N GLN A 336 -10.20 0.26 -18.39
CA GLN A 336 -9.98 1.33 -17.41
C GLN A 336 -9.38 0.80 -16.11
N ALA A 337 -9.86 -0.34 -15.61
CA ALA A 337 -9.30 -0.99 -14.43
C ALA A 337 -7.84 -1.45 -14.65
N GLU A 338 -7.53 -1.96 -15.85
CA GLU A 338 -6.17 -2.33 -16.26
C GLU A 338 -5.22 -1.13 -16.25
N SER A 339 -5.62 -0.03 -16.88
CA SER A 339 -4.83 1.21 -16.87
C SER A 339 -4.54 1.69 -15.43
N ARG A 340 -5.54 1.69 -14.55
CA ARG A 340 -5.35 2.09 -13.14
C ARG A 340 -4.42 1.14 -12.38
N LEU A 341 -4.51 -0.17 -12.66
CA LEU A 341 -3.63 -1.17 -12.06
C LEU A 341 -2.18 -1.00 -12.52
N LEU A 342 -1.97 -0.67 -13.79
CA LEU A 342 -0.64 -0.36 -14.33
C LEU A 342 -0.06 0.87 -13.64
N GLU A 343 -0.83 1.94 -13.47
CA GLU A 343 -0.38 3.15 -12.78
C GLU A 343 0.03 2.89 -11.32
N ILE A 344 -0.77 2.16 -10.54
CA ILE A 344 -0.39 1.85 -9.14
C ILE A 344 0.85 0.95 -9.09
N SER A 345 0.98 0.04 -10.06
CA SER A 345 2.14 -0.85 -10.13
C SER A 345 3.42 -0.09 -10.47
N ALA A 346 3.33 0.93 -11.33
CA ALA A 346 4.44 1.82 -11.65
C ALA A 346 4.85 2.66 -10.44
N LEU A 347 3.89 3.27 -9.73
CA LEU A 347 4.13 4.01 -8.50
C LEU A 347 4.80 3.10 -7.45
N GLN A 348 4.28 1.89 -7.27
CA GLN A 348 4.84 0.94 -6.31
C GLN A 348 6.28 0.56 -6.68
N MET A 349 6.56 0.28 -7.96
CA MET A 349 7.89 -0.07 -8.42
C MET A 349 8.89 1.07 -8.18
N GLU A 350 8.46 2.32 -8.41
CA GLU A 350 9.26 3.51 -8.08
C GLU A 350 9.53 3.60 -6.58
N LEU A 351 8.50 3.45 -5.72
CA LEU A 351 8.65 3.48 -4.26
C LEU A 351 9.58 2.39 -3.74
N VAL A 352 9.47 1.17 -4.28
CA VAL A 352 10.34 0.04 -3.89
C VAL A 352 11.78 0.31 -4.34
N ALA A 353 11.99 0.78 -5.57
CA ALA A 353 13.33 1.13 -6.07
C ALA A 353 13.96 2.25 -5.25
N HIS A 354 13.17 3.25 -4.85
CA HIS A 354 13.63 4.32 -3.98
C HIS A 354 13.98 3.81 -2.58
N LEU A 355 13.14 2.95 -1.99
CA LEU A 355 13.37 2.37 -0.67
C LEU A 355 14.64 1.51 -0.64
N THR A 356 14.93 0.74 -1.69
CA THR A 356 16.16 -0.07 -1.75
C THR A 356 17.41 0.81 -1.84
N GLN A 357 17.37 1.86 -2.66
CA GLN A 357 18.44 2.87 -2.72
C GLN A 357 18.65 3.55 -1.36
N GLN A 358 17.56 3.97 -0.72
CA GLN A 358 17.59 4.64 0.59
C GLN A 358 18.11 3.75 1.71
N THR A 359 17.84 2.44 1.66
CA THR A 359 18.29 1.50 2.69
C THR A 359 19.81 1.47 2.78
N ALA A 360 20.50 1.40 1.64
CA ALA A 360 21.96 1.43 1.62
C ALA A 360 22.53 2.76 2.13
N GLN A 361 21.92 3.89 1.75
CA GLN A 361 22.36 5.22 2.19
C GLN A 361 22.13 5.44 3.69
N THR A 362 21.00 4.95 4.22
CA THR A 362 20.64 5.10 5.63
C THR A 362 21.59 4.27 6.51
N GLU A 363 21.92 3.05 6.10
CA GLU A 363 22.88 2.21 6.83
C GLU A 363 24.27 2.86 6.89
N GLN A 364 24.74 3.38 5.76
CA GLN A 364 26.02 4.08 5.71
C GLN A 364 26.04 5.31 6.65
N LEU A 365 24.99 6.15 6.61
CA LEU A 365 24.90 7.31 7.49
C LEU A 365 24.86 6.91 8.98
N TYR A 366 24.22 5.79 9.30
CA TYR A 366 24.15 5.28 10.65
C TYR A 366 25.51 4.76 11.14
N GLU A 367 26.22 3.98 10.32
CA GLU A 367 27.58 3.54 10.62
C GLU A 367 28.54 4.72 10.80
N ASP A 368 28.47 5.71 9.90
CA ASP A 368 29.27 6.93 9.95
C ASP A 368 29.00 7.74 11.23
N ALA A 369 27.74 7.86 11.64
CA ALA A 369 27.34 8.54 12.87
C ALA A 369 27.89 7.82 14.12
N ILE A 370 27.82 6.49 14.17
CA ILE A 370 28.38 5.69 15.28
C ILE A 370 29.90 5.83 15.33
N ALA A 371 30.58 5.70 14.19
CA ALA A 371 32.03 5.81 14.12
C ALA A 371 32.49 7.21 14.56
N THR A 372 31.77 8.26 14.15
CA THR A 372 32.04 9.64 14.53
C THR A 372 31.80 9.87 16.03
N ALA A 373 30.72 9.32 16.60
CA ALA A 373 30.47 9.41 18.03
C ALA A 373 31.58 8.72 18.86
N ALA A 374 31.97 7.50 18.48
CA ALA A 374 33.01 6.75 19.18
C ALA A 374 34.39 7.44 19.13
N THR A 375 34.67 8.14 18.04
CA THR A 375 35.93 8.86 17.85
C THR A 375 35.94 10.21 18.60
N VAL A 376 34.83 10.94 18.64
CA VAL A 376 34.66 12.12 19.51
C VAL A 376 34.79 11.75 20.98
N GLU A 377 34.18 10.63 21.41
CA GLU A 377 34.29 10.16 22.78
C GLU A 377 35.76 9.90 23.17
N LYS A 378 36.49 9.16 22.33
CA LYS A 378 37.94 8.91 22.52
C LYS A 378 38.73 10.21 22.52
N GLY A 379 38.43 11.14 21.61
CA GLY A 379 39.06 12.47 21.56
C GLY A 379 38.85 13.26 22.85
N ASN A 380 37.63 13.25 23.39
CA ASN A 380 37.30 13.91 24.65
C ASN A 380 38.06 13.32 25.86
N VAL A 381 38.26 12.00 25.88
CA VAL A 381 39.11 11.35 26.89
C VAL A 381 40.56 11.81 26.76
N GLN A 382 41.11 11.79 25.55
CA GLN A 382 42.49 12.23 25.28
C GLN A 382 42.71 13.70 25.65
N LEU A 383 41.73 14.58 25.41
CA LEU A 383 41.79 15.99 25.83
C LEU A 383 41.82 16.14 27.36
N LYS A 384 41.02 15.34 28.08
CA LYS A 384 41.04 15.33 29.55
C LYS A 384 42.39 14.84 30.08
N GLU A 385 42.95 13.80 29.48
CA GLU A 385 44.28 13.29 29.84
C GLU A 385 45.39 14.28 29.52
N ALA A 386 45.38 14.89 28.32
CA ALA A 386 46.34 15.91 27.91
C ALA A 386 46.30 17.11 28.86
N ARG A 387 45.11 17.54 29.30
CA ARG A 387 44.96 18.61 30.30
C ARG A 387 45.56 18.23 31.66
N ARG A 388 45.40 16.97 32.10
CA ARG A 388 46.03 16.46 33.33
C ARG A 388 47.55 16.46 33.18
N ARG A 389 48.06 15.89 32.09
CA ARG A 389 49.49 15.80 31.77
C ARG A 389 50.15 17.19 31.66
N ALA A 390 49.47 18.16 31.06
CA ALA A 390 49.94 19.55 30.95
C ALA A 390 49.93 20.31 32.28
N ARG A 391 49.12 19.89 33.27
CA ARG A 391 49.16 20.45 34.62
C ARG A 391 50.32 19.84 35.41
N ASP A 392 50.54 18.54 35.26
CA ASP A 392 51.63 17.85 35.93
C ASP A 392 53.00 18.28 35.36
N SER A 393 53.12 18.44 34.04
CA SER A 393 54.34 18.98 33.42
C SER A 393 54.68 20.38 33.94
N ARG A 394 53.67 21.25 34.11
CA ARG A 394 53.86 22.58 34.70
C ARG A 394 54.37 22.52 36.13
N LYS A 395 53.87 21.60 36.96
CA LYS A 395 54.38 21.41 38.33
C LYS A 395 55.85 20.96 38.30
N TRP A 396 56.20 20.01 37.44
CA TRP A 396 57.58 19.52 37.29
C TRP A 396 58.54 20.59 36.80
N ILE A 397 58.15 21.39 35.80
CA ILE A 397 58.94 22.54 35.34
C ILE A 397 59.16 23.54 36.46
N LEU A 398 58.14 23.83 37.28
CA LEU A 398 58.27 24.77 38.40
C LEU A 398 59.23 24.22 39.47
N LEU A 399 59.13 22.94 39.80
CA LEU A 399 60.03 22.26 40.74
C LEU A 399 61.47 22.27 40.22
N PHE A 400 61.68 21.98 38.94
CA PHE A 400 62.99 22.06 38.29
C PHE A 400 63.57 23.47 38.36
N LEU A 401 62.77 24.50 38.08
CA LEU A 401 63.23 25.89 38.06
C LEU A 401 63.61 26.38 39.46
N ILE A 402 62.84 25.99 40.49
CA ILE A 402 63.19 26.24 41.90
C ILE A 402 64.49 25.51 42.26
N GLY A 403 64.61 24.22 41.93
CA GLY A 403 65.80 23.42 42.20
C GLY A 403 67.06 24.02 41.55
N ALA A 404 66.98 24.37 40.27
CA ALA A 404 68.07 25.02 39.55
C ALA A 404 68.44 26.38 40.15
N SER A 405 67.46 27.18 40.58
CA SER A 405 67.73 28.47 41.24
C SER A 405 68.48 28.30 42.57
N LEU A 406 68.12 27.29 43.38
CA LEU A 406 68.81 26.98 44.64
C LEU A 406 70.22 26.44 44.39
N SER A 407 70.41 25.60 43.37
CA SER A 407 71.73 25.11 42.98
C SER A 407 72.66 26.26 42.55
N LEU A 408 72.15 27.23 41.78
CA LEU A 408 72.92 28.42 41.41
C LEU A 408 73.27 29.30 42.61
N LEU A 409 72.35 29.45 43.57
CA LEU A 409 72.63 30.17 44.82
C LEU A 409 73.77 29.51 45.60
N PHE A 410 73.75 28.19 45.71
CA PHE A 410 74.77 27.43 46.45
C PHE A 410 76.13 27.48 45.76
N LEU A 411 76.17 27.38 44.42
CA LEU A 411 77.40 27.49 43.62
C LEU A 411 77.99 28.91 43.63
N HIS A 412 77.18 29.94 43.90
CA HIS A 412 77.66 31.32 44.04
C HIS A 412 78.13 31.62 45.47
N TYR A 413 77.55 30.97 46.47
CA TYR A 413 77.88 31.20 47.87
C TYR A 413 79.18 30.50 48.31
N TYR A 414 79.59 29.44 47.60
CA TYR A 414 80.79 28.65 47.85
C TYR A 414 81.73 28.75 46.67
#